data_AF-A0A2D5ZLF7-F1
#
_entry.id   AF-A0A2D5ZLF7-F1
#
_cell.length_a   1.000
_cell.length_b   1.000
_cell.length_c   1.000
_cell.angle_alpha   90.00
_cell.angle_beta   90.00
_cell.angle_gamma   90.00
#
_symmetry.space_group_name_H-M   'P 1'
#
loop_
_entity.id
_entity.type
_entity.pdbx_description
1 polymer ?
#
loop_
_entity_poly.entity_id
_entity_poly.type
_entity_poly.pdbx_seq_one_letter_code
_entity_poly.pdbx_strand_id
1 'polypeptide(L)'
;MARFASSTVLAITTAIAISTNAFAHDTADEVRRFYSDLLGSAPSADELARGIERIQRDGVGVSLLFELVDSPAFREVVPDDDLFIVATYREILDRDPSIHEWLIARHFVVDEGVRSLLVAGLLELVDLRELAVDRAQALAHIRLGYTQARLASARPIVERFQVLQGDALLDALRREDTGPGADPGVTDLLEPTPLSREAPNTDYEIYYGYLHSHTNVSFDAWQAGSDGPEEAYRYAREEGGLDWFGVSDHAEFISTFVWNNEWKLLKNSADAANDPGTFVALRGFEYSNPLHGHSVVFNTPRFISAFGAPTLRSFYRWLRDQEGAIATFNHPGEYDLFGNEFYHFAYYPKVDPMYIGQERLQAGHDFPVYAIGYGGEISYLDEALRAGWHIGPFTAQDNHSNGWGTNDDNRTGVLATELTRDAIIDAISKRRFFASTDTNMELSFKVNGYEMGSVVEAGDIHISVRASDRGGEEISSVRIFRGIDLVHEESVSGTDVYVSLDLSDQQAGTHFYAFVTELDGGQAMSSPIWLVSE
;
A
#
# COMPACT_ATOMS: atom_id res chain seq x y z
N MET A 1 -2.56 22.91 -35.05
CA MET A 1 -2.20 23.33 -33.69
C MET A 1 -3.10 24.45 -33.12
N ALA A 2 -3.53 25.46 -33.90
CA ALA A 2 -4.39 26.55 -33.36
C ALA A 2 -5.90 26.23 -33.16
N ARG A 3 -6.48 25.21 -33.82
CA ARG A 3 -7.92 24.90 -33.71
C ARG A 3 -8.32 23.99 -32.55
N PHE A 4 -7.38 23.24 -31.97
CA PHE A 4 -7.64 22.40 -30.78
C PHE A 4 -7.60 23.23 -29.48
N ALA A 5 -6.84 24.34 -29.46
CA ALA A 5 -6.78 25.24 -28.31
C ALA A 5 -8.08 26.04 -28.09
N SER A 6 -8.81 26.40 -29.16
CA SER A 6 -9.97 27.30 -29.01
C SER A 6 -11.19 26.62 -28.40
N SER A 7 -11.47 25.36 -28.73
CA SER A 7 -12.62 24.62 -28.20
C SER A 7 -12.47 24.26 -26.73
N THR A 8 -11.24 23.95 -26.31
CA THR A 8 -10.92 23.59 -24.93
C THR A 8 -10.92 24.82 -24.03
N VAL A 9 -10.32 25.92 -24.49
CA VAL A 9 -10.38 27.21 -23.79
C VAL A 9 -11.82 27.74 -23.73
N LEU A 10 -12.64 27.52 -24.76
CA LEU A 10 -14.07 27.86 -24.77
C LEU A 10 -14.86 27.07 -23.72
N ALA A 11 -14.65 25.76 -23.62
CA ALA A 11 -15.30 24.90 -22.64
C ALA A 11 -14.94 25.29 -21.20
N ILE A 12 -13.66 25.51 -20.89
CA ILE A 12 -13.22 25.77 -19.52
C ILE A 12 -13.67 27.16 -19.02
N THR A 13 -13.82 28.15 -19.90
CA THR A 13 -14.23 29.50 -19.48
C THR A 13 -15.75 29.66 -19.45
N THR A 14 -16.47 28.89 -20.27
CA THR A 14 -17.92 28.73 -20.16
C THR A 14 -18.32 28.06 -18.84
N ALA A 15 -17.51 27.09 -18.36
CA ALA A 15 -17.67 26.49 -17.05
C ALA A 15 -17.52 27.51 -15.89
N ILE A 16 -16.55 28.41 -15.99
CA ILE A 16 -16.33 29.53 -15.03
C ILE A 16 -17.51 30.51 -15.02
N ALA A 17 -18.09 30.79 -16.19
CA ALA A 17 -19.25 31.67 -16.31
C ALA A 17 -20.55 31.05 -15.74
N ILE A 18 -20.64 29.71 -15.71
CA ILE A 18 -21.79 28.99 -15.13
C ILE A 18 -21.66 28.85 -13.61
N SER A 19 -20.44 28.63 -13.07
CA SER A 19 -20.22 28.36 -11.63
C SER A 19 -20.28 29.58 -10.72
N THR A 20 -20.19 30.80 -11.26
CA THR A 20 -20.24 32.07 -10.50
C THR A 20 -21.65 32.61 -10.26
N ASN A 21 -22.67 31.92 -10.76
CA ASN A 21 -24.11 32.09 -10.53
C ASN A 21 -24.64 33.52 -10.29
N ALA A 22 -24.87 34.27 -11.37
CA ALA A 22 -26.07 35.11 -11.49
C ALA A 22 -26.41 35.34 -12.96
N PHE A 23 -27.63 34.92 -13.36
CA PHE A 23 -28.33 35.43 -14.53
C PHE A 23 -28.54 36.95 -14.38
N ALA A 24 -27.52 37.74 -14.72
CA ALA A 24 -27.63 39.15 -15.02
C ALA A 24 -27.25 39.34 -16.49
N HIS A 25 -28.02 40.14 -17.21
CA HIS A 25 -27.90 40.30 -18.66
C HIS A 25 -26.55 40.89 -19.15
N ASP A 26 -25.62 41.24 -18.26
CA ASP A 26 -24.33 41.88 -18.56
C ASP A 26 -23.13 40.92 -18.68
N THR A 27 -23.24 39.65 -18.28
CA THR A 27 -22.08 38.71 -18.21
C THR A 27 -21.54 38.29 -19.58
N ALA A 28 -22.38 38.28 -20.62
CA ALA A 28 -21.97 37.86 -21.96
C ALA A 28 -20.97 38.84 -22.61
N ASP A 29 -21.07 40.13 -22.29
CA ASP A 29 -20.19 41.15 -22.85
C ASP A 29 -18.87 41.24 -22.08
N GLU A 30 -18.84 40.94 -20.78
CA GLU A 30 -17.60 40.78 -20.01
C GLU A 30 -16.82 39.54 -20.45
N VAL A 31 -17.49 38.41 -20.68
CA VAL A 31 -16.87 37.21 -21.25
C VAL A 31 -16.31 37.52 -22.64
N ARG A 32 -17.07 38.17 -23.53
CA ARG A 32 -16.56 38.58 -24.86
C ARG A 32 -15.36 39.50 -24.77
N ARG A 33 -15.34 40.45 -23.82
CA ARG A 33 -14.23 41.38 -23.61
C ARG A 33 -12.97 40.65 -23.12
N PHE A 34 -13.12 39.75 -22.14
CA PHE A 34 -12.04 38.86 -21.68
C PHE A 34 -11.45 38.00 -22.82
N TYR A 35 -12.30 37.44 -23.69
CA TYR A 35 -11.85 36.69 -24.87
C TYR A 35 -11.14 37.55 -25.92
N SER A 36 -11.63 38.76 -26.16
CA SER A 36 -10.99 39.73 -27.05
C SER A 36 -9.60 40.12 -26.55
N ASP A 37 -9.43 40.25 -25.23
CA ASP A 37 -8.17 40.62 -24.59
C ASP A 37 -7.17 39.45 -24.54
N LEU A 38 -7.64 38.21 -24.36
CA LEU A 38 -6.79 37.02 -24.23
C LEU A 38 -6.39 36.38 -25.58
N LEU A 39 -7.30 36.37 -26.57
CA LEU A 39 -7.14 35.59 -27.82
C LEU A 39 -7.27 36.45 -29.10
N GLY A 40 -7.44 37.76 -28.98
CA GLY A 40 -7.52 38.69 -30.12
C GLY A 40 -8.80 38.61 -30.97
N SER A 41 -9.77 37.77 -30.57
CA SER A 41 -11.10 37.72 -31.19
C SER A 41 -12.14 37.13 -30.21
N ALA A 42 -13.36 37.68 -30.23
CA ALA A 42 -14.44 37.21 -29.38
C ALA A 42 -15.20 36.03 -30.05
N PRO A 43 -15.60 34.98 -29.29
CA PRO A 43 -16.39 33.89 -29.83
C PRO A 43 -17.79 34.38 -30.22
N SER A 44 -18.37 33.75 -31.25
CA SER A 44 -19.74 34.02 -31.67
C SER A 44 -20.76 33.52 -30.62
N ALA A 45 -21.95 34.12 -30.61
CA ALA A 45 -23.01 33.73 -29.67
C ALA A 45 -23.39 32.23 -29.80
N ASP A 46 -23.33 31.68 -31.01
CA ASP A 46 -23.62 30.26 -31.29
C ASP A 46 -22.53 29.32 -30.78
N GLU A 47 -21.26 29.74 -30.81
CA GLU A 47 -20.16 28.95 -30.24
C GLU A 47 -20.26 28.89 -28.71
N LEU A 48 -20.63 30.01 -28.08
CA LEU A 48 -20.87 30.07 -26.64
C LEU A 48 -22.05 29.17 -26.24
N ALA A 49 -23.15 29.24 -26.97
CA ALA A 49 -24.35 28.41 -26.72
C ALA A 49 -24.05 26.90 -26.81
N ARG A 50 -23.31 26.46 -27.84
CA ARG A 50 -22.89 25.05 -27.99
C ARG A 50 -21.94 24.59 -26.88
N GLY A 51 -21.07 25.47 -26.40
CA GLY A 51 -20.18 25.17 -25.26
C GLY A 51 -20.97 24.93 -23.97
N ILE A 52 -21.98 25.77 -23.70
CA ILE A 52 -22.88 25.64 -22.55
C ILE A 52 -23.67 24.33 -22.62
N GLU A 53 -24.24 24.00 -23.78
CA GLU A 53 -25.03 22.80 -23.99
C GLU A 53 -24.20 21.52 -23.79
N ARG A 54 -22.92 21.54 -24.17
CA ARG A 54 -21.98 20.43 -23.97
C ARG A 54 -21.61 20.22 -22.49
N ILE A 55 -21.39 21.31 -21.75
CA ILE A 55 -21.10 21.28 -20.31
C ILE A 55 -22.33 20.82 -19.51
N GLN A 56 -23.53 21.23 -19.93
CA GLN A 56 -24.79 20.80 -19.31
C GLN A 56 -25.09 19.31 -19.57
N ARG A 57 -24.67 18.79 -20.73
CA ARG A 57 -24.86 17.39 -21.12
C ARG A 57 -23.83 16.45 -20.50
N ASP A 58 -22.57 16.86 -20.46
CA ASP A 58 -21.43 15.98 -20.15
C ASP A 58 -20.74 16.33 -18.81
N GLY A 59 -21.18 17.39 -18.13
CA GLY A 59 -20.46 18.02 -17.01
C GLY A 59 -19.20 18.77 -17.48
N VAL A 60 -18.57 19.54 -16.58
CA VAL A 60 -17.16 19.87 -16.76
C VAL A 60 -16.40 18.59 -16.46
N GLY A 61 -15.93 17.89 -17.49
CA GLY A 61 -15.18 16.65 -17.30
C GLY A 61 -14.02 16.93 -16.33
N VAL A 62 -14.09 16.37 -15.12
CA VAL A 62 -13.05 16.52 -14.10
C VAL A 62 -11.71 16.04 -14.66
N SER A 63 -11.72 15.05 -15.56
CA SER A 63 -10.55 14.63 -16.36
C SER A 63 -9.82 15.78 -17.07
N LEU A 64 -10.54 16.79 -17.58
CA LEU A 64 -9.94 17.94 -18.27
C LEU A 64 -9.15 18.84 -17.31
N LEU A 65 -9.51 18.88 -16.03
CA LEU A 65 -8.79 19.63 -15.01
C LEU A 65 -7.49 18.93 -14.61
N PHE A 66 -7.50 17.61 -14.56
CA PHE A 66 -6.32 16.78 -14.30
C PHE A 66 -5.34 16.91 -15.47
N GLU A 67 -5.82 16.77 -16.72
CA GLU A 67 -5.03 17.07 -17.92
C GLU A 67 -4.48 18.51 -17.92
N LEU A 68 -5.24 19.47 -17.40
CA LEU A 68 -4.82 20.86 -17.34
C LEU A 68 -3.70 21.08 -16.31
N VAL A 69 -3.83 20.61 -15.07
CA VAL A 69 -2.81 20.85 -14.03
C VAL A 69 -1.50 20.14 -14.34
N ASP A 70 -1.56 19.02 -15.06
CA ASP A 70 -0.38 18.31 -15.57
C ASP A 70 0.11 18.87 -16.92
N SER A 71 -0.63 19.80 -17.55
CA SER A 71 -0.26 20.35 -18.85
C SER A 71 0.99 21.23 -18.79
N PRO A 72 1.81 21.27 -19.87
CA PRO A 72 2.93 22.20 -19.97
C PRO A 72 2.51 23.66 -19.81
N ALA A 73 1.34 24.05 -20.33
CA ALA A 73 0.84 25.42 -20.25
C ALA A 73 0.53 25.84 -18.81
N PHE A 74 0.04 24.93 -17.96
CA PHE A 74 -0.16 25.22 -16.54
C PHE A 74 1.17 25.31 -15.80
N ARG A 75 2.15 24.46 -16.13
CA ARG A 75 3.52 24.54 -15.59
C ARG A 75 4.21 25.87 -15.94
N GLU A 76 3.95 26.47 -17.10
CA GLU A 76 4.48 27.81 -17.42
C GLU A 76 3.93 28.91 -16.49
N VAL A 77 2.67 28.78 -16.05
CA VAL A 77 2.01 29.75 -15.16
C VAL A 77 2.41 29.54 -13.70
N VAL A 78 2.52 28.28 -13.28
CA VAL A 78 2.92 27.87 -11.92
C VAL A 78 4.16 26.98 -12.04
N PRO A 79 5.35 27.56 -12.24
CA PRO A 79 6.57 26.80 -12.53
C PRO A 79 7.22 26.17 -11.30
N ASP A 80 6.82 26.58 -10.10
CA ASP A 80 7.39 26.13 -8.84
C ASP A 80 6.43 25.15 -8.16
N ASP A 81 6.82 23.89 -8.13
CA ASP A 81 6.03 22.79 -7.56
C ASP A 81 5.84 22.91 -6.05
N ASP A 82 6.84 23.39 -5.32
CA ASP A 82 6.73 23.58 -3.87
C ASP A 82 5.71 24.67 -3.54
N LEU A 83 5.71 25.77 -4.31
CA LEU A 83 4.67 26.81 -4.19
C LEU A 83 3.30 26.30 -4.60
N PHE A 84 3.23 25.47 -5.65
CA PHE A 84 1.98 24.82 -6.07
C PHE A 84 1.41 23.97 -4.93
N ILE A 85 2.22 23.13 -4.29
CA ILE A 85 1.79 22.29 -3.16
C ILE A 85 1.14 23.13 -2.06
N VAL A 86 1.87 24.11 -1.51
CA VAL A 86 1.38 24.93 -0.39
C VAL A 86 0.12 25.71 -0.78
N ALA A 87 0.09 26.27 -1.98
CA ALA A 87 -1.09 26.99 -2.46
C ALA A 87 -2.29 26.06 -2.72
N THR A 88 -2.07 24.80 -3.13
CA THR A 88 -3.13 23.80 -3.29
C THR A 88 -3.78 23.45 -1.96
N TYR A 89 -2.96 23.19 -0.93
CA TYR A 89 -3.44 22.93 0.44
C TYR A 89 -4.30 24.09 0.98
N ARG A 90 -3.87 25.34 0.77
CA ARG A 90 -4.64 26.51 1.17
C ARG A 90 -5.96 26.64 0.41
N GLU A 91 -5.99 26.27 -0.88
CA GLU A 91 -7.21 26.39 -1.66
C GLU A 91 -8.24 25.30 -1.31
N ILE A 92 -7.80 24.07 -1.08
CA ILE A 92 -8.69 22.93 -0.85
C ILE A 92 -9.05 22.78 0.64
N LEU A 93 -8.07 22.98 1.53
CA LEU A 93 -8.20 22.68 2.96
C LEU A 93 -8.14 23.93 3.86
N ASP A 94 -8.01 25.13 3.29
CA ASP A 94 -7.92 26.42 4.01
C ASP A 94 -6.82 26.45 5.10
N ARG A 95 -5.70 25.76 4.84
CA ARG A 95 -4.53 25.74 5.75
C ARG A 95 -3.22 25.45 5.02
N ASP A 96 -2.11 25.68 5.72
CA ASP A 96 -0.79 25.21 5.28
C ASP A 96 -0.68 23.68 5.45
N PRO A 97 0.10 22.99 4.60
CA PRO A 97 0.48 21.62 4.85
C PRO A 97 1.38 21.52 6.08
N SER A 98 1.32 20.38 6.75
CA SER A 98 2.32 19.93 7.72
C SER A 98 3.64 19.56 7.02
N ILE A 99 4.70 19.24 7.77
CA ILE A 99 5.97 18.83 7.14
C ILE A 99 5.87 17.45 6.47
N HIS A 100 5.15 16.50 7.09
CA HIS A 100 4.89 15.18 6.50
C HIS A 100 4.09 15.33 5.20
N GLU A 101 3.00 16.09 5.27
CA GLU A 101 2.11 16.37 4.15
C GLU A 101 2.84 17.05 2.98
N TRP A 102 3.73 18.01 3.28
CA TRP A 102 4.53 18.67 2.25
C TRP A 102 5.52 17.72 1.58
N LEU A 103 6.23 16.88 2.35
CA LEU A 103 7.18 15.90 1.80
C LEU A 103 6.48 14.83 0.95
N ILE A 104 5.35 14.30 1.42
CA ILE A 104 4.54 13.33 0.67
C ILE A 104 4.05 13.96 -0.64
N ALA A 105 3.47 15.16 -0.56
CA ALA A 105 3.05 15.89 -1.75
C ALA A 105 4.21 16.16 -2.71
N ARG A 106 5.40 16.48 -2.18
CA ARG A 106 6.59 16.74 -2.97
C ARG A 106 7.04 15.50 -3.74
N HIS A 107 7.04 14.32 -3.12
CA HIS A 107 7.36 13.07 -3.80
C HIS A 107 6.49 12.87 -5.05
N PHE A 108 5.17 12.94 -4.91
CA PHE A 108 4.27 12.71 -6.03
C PHE A 108 4.24 13.84 -7.07
N VAL A 109 4.39 15.10 -6.64
CA VAL A 109 4.31 16.24 -7.55
C VAL A 109 5.63 16.47 -8.29
N VAL A 110 6.76 16.36 -7.58
CA VAL A 110 8.08 16.71 -8.10
C VAL A 110 8.78 15.49 -8.67
N ASP A 111 8.83 14.39 -7.92
CA ASP A 111 9.62 13.22 -8.30
C ASP A 111 8.86 12.37 -9.33
N GLU A 112 7.59 12.05 -9.05
CA GLU A 112 6.70 11.32 -9.99
C GLU A 112 6.12 12.23 -11.09
N GLY A 113 6.15 13.56 -10.87
CA GLY A 113 5.71 14.54 -11.86
C GLY A 113 4.20 14.62 -12.06
N VAL A 114 3.40 14.16 -11.10
CA VAL A 114 1.93 14.08 -11.19
C VAL A 114 1.27 15.11 -10.25
N ARG A 115 1.06 16.34 -10.74
CA ARG A 115 0.41 17.42 -9.95
C ARG A 115 -1.04 17.10 -9.63
N SER A 116 -1.69 16.41 -10.55
CA SER A 116 -3.09 16.06 -10.42
C SER A 116 -3.36 15.07 -9.28
N LEU A 117 -2.37 14.25 -8.90
CA LEU A 117 -2.46 13.33 -7.76
C LEU A 117 -2.67 14.08 -6.45
N LEU A 118 -1.91 15.16 -6.22
CA LEU A 118 -2.09 16.01 -5.06
C LEU A 118 -3.52 16.55 -4.98
N VAL A 119 -4.04 17.05 -6.11
CA VAL A 119 -5.40 17.61 -6.15
C VAL A 119 -6.44 16.55 -5.80
N ALA A 120 -6.32 15.33 -6.34
CA ALA A 120 -7.22 14.23 -5.99
C ALA A 120 -7.11 13.83 -4.51
N GLY A 121 -5.90 13.58 -4.03
CA GLY A 121 -5.65 13.14 -2.65
C GLY A 121 -6.21 14.13 -1.61
N LEU A 122 -6.04 15.44 -1.82
CA LEU A 122 -6.62 16.43 -0.91
C LEU A 122 -8.14 16.52 -0.98
N LEU A 123 -8.73 16.31 -2.17
CA LEU A 123 -10.18 16.27 -2.32
C LEU A 123 -10.80 15.08 -1.57
N GLU A 124 -10.07 14.00 -1.30
CA GLU A 124 -10.58 12.89 -0.47
C GLU A 124 -10.82 13.28 0.98
N LEU A 125 -10.11 14.30 1.48
CA LEU A 125 -10.12 14.70 2.88
C LEU A 125 -11.30 15.60 3.26
N VAL A 126 -12.11 15.99 2.27
CA VAL A 126 -13.28 16.86 2.46
C VAL A 126 -14.55 16.00 2.60
N ASP A 127 -15.58 16.40 3.35
CA ASP A 127 -16.84 15.60 3.44
C ASP A 127 -17.57 15.63 2.10
N LEU A 128 -17.60 14.48 1.43
CA LEU A 128 -18.02 14.36 0.04
C LEU A 128 -19.54 14.21 -0.16
N ARG A 129 -20.37 14.37 0.87
CA ARG A 129 -21.84 14.19 0.76
C ARG A 129 -22.60 15.36 0.10
N GLU A 130 -21.93 16.45 -0.25
CA GLU A 130 -22.51 17.63 -0.94
C GLU A 130 -22.08 17.78 -2.42
N LEU A 131 -21.38 16.78 -2.97
CA LEU A 131 -20.36 16.99 -4.03
C LEU A 131 -20.73 17.12 -5.50
N ALA A 132 -22.00 17.08 -5.91
CA ALA A 132 -22.27 17.17 -7.34
C ALA A 132 -21.98 18.57 -7.92
N VAL A 133 -22.05 19.62 -7.10
CA VAL A 133 -21.87 21.03 -7.51
C VAL A 133 -20.52 21.60 -7.05
N ASP A 134 -19.99 21.13 -5.93
CA ASP A 134 -18.80 21.73 -5.30
C ASP A 134 -17.46 21.18 -5.82
N ARG A 135 -17.43 19.95 -6.39
CA ARG A 135 -16.22 19.44 -7.10
C ARG A 135 -15.82 20.40 -8.21
N ALA A 136 -16.80 20.91 -8.96
CA ALA A 136 -16.56 21.88 -10.02
C ALA A 136 -16.11 23.25 -9.47
N GLN A 137 -16.56 23.64 -8.27
CA GLN A 137 -16.16 24.89 -7.63
C GLN A 137 -14.71 24.81 -7.11
N ALA A 138 -14.36 23.81 -6.29
CA ALA A 138 -12.99 23.62 -5.80
C ALA A 138 -11.96 23.53 -6.95
N LEU A 139 -12.30 22.81 -8.01
CA LEU A 139 -11.44 22.68 -9.18
C LEU A 139 -11.40 23.95 -10.07
N ALA A 140 -12.49 24.71 -10.17
CA ALA A 140 -12.48 26.02 -10.83
C ALA A 140 -11.66 27.05 -10.03
N HIS A 141 -11.68 26.94 -8.71
CA HIS A 141 -10.89 27.72 -7.76
C HIS A 141 -9.39 27.45 -7.91
N ILE A 142 -8.96 26.20 -8.08
CA ILE A 142 -7.57 25.84 -8.40
C ILE A 142 -7.10 26.59 -9.68
N ARG A 143 -7.89 26.62 -10.75
CA ARG A 143 -7.51 27.32 -11.99
C ARG A 143 -7.48 28.85 -11.85
N LEU A 144 -8.45 29.44 -11.17
CA LEU A 144 -8.56 30.91 -10.99
C LEU A 144 -7.67 31.42 -9.85
N GLY A 145 -7.21 30.51 -9.00
CA GLY A 145 -6.67 30.80 -7.69
C GLY A 145 -5.16 30.92 -7.61
N TYR A 146 -4.36 30.42 -8.56
CA TYR A 146 -2.91 30.62 -8.52
C TYR A 146 -2.49 32.01 -9.02
N THR A 147 -2.97 33.05 -8.35
CA THR A 147 -2.48 34.40 -8.58
C THR A 147 -1.03 34.52 -8.09
N GLN A 148 -0.24 35.40 -8.72
CA GLN A 148 1.11 35.73 -8.25
C GLN A 148 1.14 36.12 -6.77
N ALA A 149 0.08 36.76 -6.26
CA ALA A 149 -0.05 37.11 -4.85
C ALA A 149 -0.20 35.88 -3.94
N ARG A 150 -0.98 34.88 -4.33
CA ARG A 150 -1.14 33.64 -3.56
C ARG A 150 0.13 32.81 -3.57
N LEU A 151 0.79 32.67 -4.72
CA LEU A 151 2.13 32.03 -4.80
C LEU A 151 3.15 32.79 -3.95
N ALA A 152 3.15 34.13 -3.97
CA ALA A 152 4.03 34.93 -3.11
C ALA A 152 3.75 34.70 -1.62
N SER A 153 2.49 34.50 -1.22
CA SER A 153 2.14 34.20 0.17
C SER A 153 2.55 32.80 0.63
N ALA A 154 2.75 31.84 -0.29
CA ALA A 154 3.21 30.49 0.01
C ALA A 154 4.73 30.43 0.23
N ARG A 155 5.47 31.37 -0.37
CA ARG A 155 6.94 31.41 -0.36
C ARG A 155 7.59 31.32 1.03
N PRO A 156 7.14 32.05 2.07
CA PRO A 156 7.75 31.95 3.39
C PRO A 156 7.62 30.55 4.02
N ILE A 157 6.56 29.81 3.69
CA ILE A 157 6.35 28.44 4.18
C ILE A 157 7.27 27.47 3.44
N VAL A 158 7.36 27.58 2.11
CA VAL A 158 8.29 26.78 1.31
C VAL A 158 9.74 26.99 1.74
N GLU A 159 10.15 28.25 1.90
CA GLU A 159 11.50 28.59 2.38
C GLU A 159 11.78 27.97 3.76
N ARG A 160 10.78 27.94 4.66
CA ARG A 160 10.91 27.30 5.98
C ARG A 160 11.12 25.79 5.88
N PHE A 161 10.45 25.11 4.95
CA PHE A 161 10.60 23.66 4.79
C PHE A 161 11.91 23.29 4.09
N GLN A 162 12.28 24.02 3.02
CA GLN A 162 13.48 23.74 2.24
C GLN A 162 14.79 23.91 3.03
N VAL A 163 14.81 24.72 4.10
CA VAL A 163 16.00 24.86 4.97
C VAL A 163 16.21 23.69 5.93
N LEU A 164 15.22 22.81 6.10
CA LEU A 164 15.34 21.64 6.98
C LEU A 164 16.08 20.50 6.26
N GLN A 165 17.13 19.99 6.90
CA GLN A 165 17.94 18.89 6.39
C GLN A 165 18.45 18.03 7.55
N GLY A 166 18.74 16.74 7.28
CA GLY A 166 19.31 15.80 8.24
C GLY A 166 18.57 15.78 9.58
N ASP A 167 19.32 15.86 10.68
CA ASP A 167 18.77 15.82 12.05
C ASP A 167 17.70 16.89 12.32
N ALA A 168 17.81 18.08 11.71
CA ALA A 168 16.82 19.14 11.92
C ALA A 168 15.46 18.80 11.27
N LEU A 169 15.49 18.12 10.13
CA LEU A 169 14.28 17.61 9.48
C LEU A 169 13.65 16.49 10.30
N LEU A 170 14.48 15.55 10.78
CA LEU A 170 14.03 14.45 11.63
C LEU A 170 13.40 14.94 12.94
N ASP A 171 14.02 15.93 13.58
CA ASP A 171 13.47 16.57 14.77
C ASP A 171 12.13 17.26 14.49
N ALA A 172 11.97 17.87 13.32
CA ALA A 172 10.72 18.51 12.93
C ALA A 172 9.60 17.47 12.72
N LEU A 173 9.88 16.38 12.00
CA LEU A 173 8.95 15.26 11.81
C LEU A 173 8.52 14.65 13.16
N ARG A 174 9.49 14.30 14.01
CA ARG A 174 9.22 13.74 15.35
C ARG A 174 8.40 14.67 16.24
N ARG A 175 8.66 15.99 16.21
CA ARG A 175 7.89 16.98 16.98
C ARG A 175 6.46 17.10 16.49
N GLU A 176 6.24 16.99 15.18
CA GLU A 176 4.90 16.99 14.61
C GLU A 176 4.10 15.75 15.06
N ASP A 177 4.77 14.60 15.16
CA ASP A 177 4.18 13.36 15.65
C ASP A 177 3.90 13.32 17.16
N THR A 178 4.65 14.09 17.97
CA THR A 178 4.67 13.96 19.45
C THR A 178 4.35 15.25 20.22
N GLY A 179 4.24 16.41 19.57
CA GLY A 179 4.10 17.73 20.20
C GLY A 179 2.69 18.10 20.69
N PRO A 180 2.50 19.27 21.33
CA PRO A 180 1.18 19.75 21.75
C PRO A 180 0.31 20.04 20.51
N GLY A 181 -0.72 19.23 20.30
CA GLY A 181 -1.52 19.23 19.06
C GLY A 181 -1.39 17.93 18.26
N ALA A 182 -0.33 17.14 18.52
CA ALA A 182 -0.33 15.72 18.22
C ALA A 182 -1.45 15.08 19.06
N ASP A 183 -2.36 14.37 18.39
CA ASP A 183 -3.42 13.61 19.05
C ASP A 183 -2.78 12.71 20.12
N PRO A 184 -3.18 12.64 21.38
CA PRO A 184 -2.52 11.78 22.39
C PRO A 184 -2.77 10.27 22.22
N GLY A 185 -3.63 9.83 21.29
CA GLY A 185 -4.24 8.49 21.24
C GLY A 185 -3.41 7.22 20.95
N VAL A 186 -2.12 7.16 21.31
CA VAL A 186 -1.33 5.89 21.28
C VAL A 186 -0.80 5.50 22.67
N THR A 187 -1.09 6.27 23.73
CA THR A 187 -0.63 5.94 25.09
C THR A 187 -1.58 5.08 25.91
N ASP A 188 -2.79 4.77 25.42
CA ASP A 188 -3.70 3.87 26.13
C ASP A 188 -3.24 2.41 25.96
N LEU A 189 -2.43 1.95 26.90
CA LEU A 189 -2.13 0.55 27.15
C LEU A 189 -3.44 -0.19 27.50
N LEU A 190 -4.10 -0.75 26.49
CA LEU A 190 -4.99 -1.89 26.68
C LEU A 190 -4.19 -3.14 26.36
N GLU A 191 -4.41 -4.18 27.15
CA GLU A 191 -3.79 -5.50 27.00
C GLU A 191 -3.83 -5.96 25.53
N PRO A 192 -2.74 -6.56 25.01
CA PRO A 192 -2.74 -7.13 23.66
C PRO A 192 -3.91 -8.12 23.52
N THR A 193 -4.58 -8.10 22.37
CA THR A 193 -5.55 -9.16 22.06
C THR A 193 -4.79 -10.48 22.05
N PRO A 194 -5.21 -11.49 22.84
CA PRO A 194 -4.51 -12.77 22.86
C PRO A 194 -4.49 -13.35 21.45
N LEU A 195 -3.31 -13.70 20.96
CA LEU A 195 -3.18 -14.54 19.79
C LEU A 195 -3.98 -15.83 20.02
N SER A 196 -4.74 -16.27 19.02
CA SER A 196 -5.66 -17.40 19.20
C SER A 196 -4.89 -18.70 19.42
N ARG A 197 -5.17 -19.42 20.50
CA ARG A 197 -4.77 -20.82 20.68
C ARG A 197 -5.67 -21.70 19.78
N GLU A 198 -5.11 -22.25 18.71
CA GLU A 198 -5.85 -23.17 17.82
C GLU A 198 -5.95 -24.59 18.38
N ALA A 199 -6.70 -25.48 17.73
CA ALA A 199 -6.71 -26.89 18.11
C ALA A 199 -5.40 -27.56 17.65
N PRO A 200 -4.74 -28.37 18.49
CA PRO A 200 -3.59 -29.14 18.04
C PRO A 200 -4.01 -30.22 17.05
N ASN A 201 -3.14 -30.52 16.09
CA ASN A 201 -3.32 -31.55 15.07
C ASN A 201 -4.52 -31.32 14.14
N THR A 202 -4.82 -30.06 13.81
CA THR A 202 -5.70 -29.73 12.69
C THR A 202 -5.03 -30.10 11.37
N ASP A 203 -5.79 -30.72 10.47
CA ASP A 203 -5.35 -31.01 9.11
C ASP A 203 -5.61 -29.79 8.21
N TYR A 204 -4.56 -29.34 7.52
CA TYR A 204 -4.59 -28.22 6.59
C TYR A 204 -4.04 -28.66 5.24
N GLU A 205 -4.56 -28.05 4.18
CA GLU A 205 -4.02 -28.14 2.83
C GLU A 205 -3.17 -26.87 2.56
N ILE A 206 -2.16 -27.01 1.70
CA ILE A 206 -1.28 -25.90 1.32
C ILE A 206 -1.76 -25.31 -0.01
N TYR A 207 -1.93 -23.98 -0.04
CA TYR A 207 -2.32 -23.20 -1.21
C TYR A 207 -1.34 -22.06 -1.47
N TYR A 208 -0.95 -21.86 -2.72
CA TYR A 208 0.10 -20.90 -3.10
C TYR A 208 -0.45 -19.63 -3.74
N GLY A 209 0.14 -18.49 -3.39
CA GLY A 209 -0.29 -17.19 -3.87
C GLY A 209 0.56 -16.01 -3.41
N TYR A 210 0.05 -14.81 -3.65
CA TYR A 210 0.70 -13.54 -3.30
C TYR A 210 -0.28 -12.50 -2.76
N LEU A 211 0.23 -11.62 -1.89
CA LEU A 211 -0.50 -10.46 -1.36
C LEU A 211 -0.11 -9.13 -2.03
N HIS A 212 1.01 -9.06 -2.74
CA HIS A 212 1.54 -7.81 -3.28
C HIS A 212 1.65 -7.84 -4.80
N SER A 213 0.81 -7.07 -5.48
CA SER A 213 0.84 -6.90 -6.93
C SER A 213 0.08 -5.66 -7.39
N HIS A 214 0.53 -5.08 -8.50
CA HIS A 214 -0.08 -3.92 -9.12
C HIS A 214 -0.66 -4.24 -10.50
N THR A 215 -1.58 -3.39 -10.92
CA THR A 215 -2.28 -3.43 -12.21
C THR A 215 -2.27 -2.03 -12.82
N ASN A 216 -2.93 -1.84 -13.96
CA ASN A 216 -3.05 -0.51 -14.58
C ASN A 216 -3.82 0.54 -13.76
N VAL A 217 -4.36 0.18 -12.60
CA VAL A 217 -4.91 1.14 -11.63
C VAL A 217 -3.78 1.93 -10.96
N SER A 218 -2.61 1.31 -10.77
CA SER A 218 -1.37 1.99 -10.38
C SER A 218 -0.74 2.69 -11.57
N PHE A 219 -0.36 3.96 -11.42
CA PHE A 219 0.07 4.81 -12.54
C PHE A 219 1.42 4.39 -13.13
N ASP A 220 2.38 4.04 -12.28
CA ASP A 220 3.66 3.46 -12.64
C ASP A 220 3.52 2.09 -13.32
N ALA A 221 2.64 1.22 -12.84
CA ALA A 221 2.36 -0.05 -13.48
C ALA A 221 1.65 0.14 -14.85
N TRP A 222 0.72 1.08 -14.95
CA TRP A 222 0.13 1.48 -16.23
C TRP A 222 1.19 2.00 -17.21
N GLN A 223 2.12 2.83 -16.75
CA GLN A 223 3.24 3.31 -17.58
C GLN A 223 4.16 2.18 -18.04
N ALA A 224 4.37 1.17 -17.20
CA ALA A 224 5.11 -0.04 -17.54
C ALA A 224 4.33 -1.01 -18.46
N GLY A 225 3.09 -0.68 -18.82
CA GLY A 225 2.26 -1.45 -19.74
C GLY A 225 1.51 -2.61 -19.09
N SER A 226 1.31 -2.55 -17.77
CA SER A 226 0.45 -3.48 -17.05
C SER A 226 -1.00 -3.43 -17.55
N ASP A 227 -1.65 -4.59 -17.58
CA ASP A 227 -3.08 -4.72 -17.85
C ASP A 227 -3.93 -4.51 -16.58
N GLY A 228 -5.25 -4.52 -16.75
CA GLY A 228 -6.19 -4.29 -15.64
C GLY A 228 -6.38 -5.49 -14.72
N PRO A 229 -7.07 -5.30 -13.58
CA PRO A 229 -7.22 -6.32 -12.54
C PRO A 229 -7.92 -7.60 -12.99
N GLU A 230 -8.84 -7.54 -13.96
CA GLU A 230 -9.47 -8.74 -14.53
C GLU A 230 -8.46 -9.66 -15.21
N GLU A 231 -7.53 -9.08 -15.96
CA GLU A 231 -6.46 -9.82 -16.62
C GLU A 231 -5.43 -10.33 -15.60
N ALA A 232 -5.12 -9.55 -14.56
CA ALA A 232 -4.24 -9.97 -13.49
C ALA A 232 -4.70 -11.27 -12.81
N TYR A 233 -5.98 -11.34 -12.41
CA TYR A 233 -6.53 -12.57 -11.83
C TYR A 233 -6.57 -13.74 -12.81
N ARG A 234 -6.95 -13.49 -14.08
CA ARG A 234 -6.95 -14.53 -15.12
C ARG A 234 -5.55 -15.11 -15.30
N TYR A 235 -4.55 -14.24 -15.46
CA TYR A 235 -3.16 -14.62 -15.67
C TYR A 235 -2.60 -15.39 -14.47
N ALA A 236 -2.78 -14.87 -13.25
CA ALA A 236 -2.34 -15.52 -12.02
C ALA A 236 -2.88 -16.95 -11.87
N ARG A 237 -4.16 -17.15 -12.21
CA ARG A 237 -4.82 -18.46 -12.19
C ARG A 237 -4.33 -19.39 -13.30
N GLU A 238 -4.34 -18.90 -14.54
CA GLU A 238 -4.21 -19.76 -15.73
C GLU A 238 -2.75 -19.98 -16.14
N GLU A 239 -1.93 -18.94 -16.07
CA GLU A 239 -0.52 -18.96 -16.49
C GLU A 239 0.43 -19.07 -15.29
N GLY A 240 0.13 -18.35 -14.21
CA GLY A 240 0.92 -18.36 -12.97
C GLY A 240 0.71 -19.58 -12.08
N GLY A 241 -0.38 -20.33 -12.30
CA GLY A 241 -0.73 -21.53 -11.55
C GLY A 241 -0.97 -21.30 -10.05
N LEU A 242 -1.36 -20.08 -9.66
CA LEU A 242 -1.63 -19.74 -8.26
C LEU A 242 -3.01 -20.24 -7.83
N ASP A 243 -3.12 -20.71 -6.58
CA ASP A 243 -4.39 -21.08 -5.95
C ASP A 243 -5.15 -19.85 -5.47
N TRP A 244 -4.42 -18.82 -5.02
CA TRP A 244 -4.97 -17.56 -4.57
C TRP A 244 -4.10 -16.38 -4.99
N PHE A 245 -4.71 -15.21 -5.14
CA PHE A 245 -3.98 -14.03 -5.60
C PHE A 245 -4.63 -12.74 -5.10
N GLY A 246 -3.81 -11.83 -4.59
CA GLY A 246 -4.21 -10.52 -4.10
C GLY A 246 -3.73 -9.39 -5.00
N VAL A 247 -4.67 -8.65 -5.58
CA VAL A 247 -4.36 -7.34 -6.21
C VAL A 247 -4.37 -6.25 -5.15
N SER A 248 -3.33 -5.44 -5.11
CA SER A 248 -3.06 -4.43 -4.09
C SER A 248 -2.43 -3.17 -4.67
N ASP A 249 -3.05 -2.62 -5.72
CA ASP A 249 -2.66 -1.32 -6.29
C ASP A 249 -2.45 -0.21 -5.26
N HIS A 250 -1.59 0.75 -5.58
CA HIS A 250 -1.29 1.90 -4.71
C HIS A 250 -2.58 2.66 -4.37
N ALA A 251 -2.84 2.87 -3.08
CA ALA A 251 -3.98 3.63 -2.58
C ALA A 251 -4.00 5.06 -3.13
N GLU A 252 -2.81 5.64 -3.29
CA GLU A 252 -2.59 6.95 -3.85
C GLU A 252 -3.10 6.98 -5.28
N PHE A 253 -2.87 5.94 -6.09
CA PHE A 253 -3.39 5.92 -7.45
C PHE A 253 -4.87 5.56 -7.55
N ILE A 254 -5.37 4.69 -6.66
CA ILE A 254 -6.82 4.41 -6.50
C ILE A 254 -7.60 5.72 -6.24
N SER A 255 -7.01 6.65 -5.48
CA SER A 255 -7.60 7.96 -5.18
C SER A 255 -7.61 8.93 -6.37
N THR A 256 -6.69 8.80 -7.33
CA THR A 256 -6.45 9.79 -8.39
C THR A 256 -7.71 10.12 -9.20
N PHE A 257 -8.48 9.08 -9.51
CA PHE A 257 -9.68 9.19 -10.35
C PHE A 257 -10.90 8.82 -9.52
N VAL A 258 -11.21 9.58 -8.46
CA VAL A 258 -12.35 9.36 -7.56
C VAL A 258 -13.71 9.16 -8.26
N TRP A 259 -13.84 9.53 -9.54
CA TRP A 259 -15.02 9.30 -10.39
C TRP A 259 -15.03 7.96 -11.12
N ASN A 260 -13.87 7.36 -11.40
CA ASN A 260 -13.78 6.00 -11.93
C ASN A 260 -14.16 4.95 -10.87
N ASN A 261 -14.00 5.32 -9.58
CA ASN A 261 -14.26 4.45 -8.44
C ASN A 261 -13.45 3.15 -8.56
N GLU A 262 -12.13 3.31 -8.71
CA GLU A 262 -11.20 2.19 -8.90
C GLU A 262 -11.29 1.18 -7.75
N TRP A 263 -11.57 1.64 -6.53
CA TRP A 263 -11.84 0.76 -5.39
C TRP A 263 -12.99 -0.22 -5.65
N LYS A 264 -14.07 0.25 -6.29
CA LYS A 264 -15.19 -0.59 -6.72
C LYS A 264 -14.84 -1.45 -7.93
N LEU A 265 -14.05 -0.94 -8.89
CA LEU A 265 -13.54 -1.74 -10.01
C LEU A 265 -12.79 -2.96 -9.47
N LEU A 266 -11.77 -2.73 -8.66
CA LEU A 266 -10.97 -3.77 -8.03
C LEU A 266 -11.85 -4.78 -7.29
N LYS A 267 -12.90 -4.31 -6.57
CA LYS A 267 -13.84 -5.19 -5.86
C LYS A 267 -14.61 -6.09 -6.82
N ASN A 268 -15.17 -5.51 -7.86
CA ASN A 268 -15.95 -6.26 -8.85
C ASN A 268 -15.06 -7.27 -9.60
N SER A 269 -13.84 -6.89 -9.97
CA SER A 269 -12.88 -7.77 -10.65
C SER A 269 -12.51 -8.96 -9.77
N ALA A 270 -12.20 -8.73 -8.49
CA ALA A 270 -11.94 -9.82 -7.55
C ALA A 270 -13.17 -10.72 -7.38
N ASP A 271 -14.36 -10.16 -7.13
CA ASP A 271 -15.60 -10.93 -6.99
C ASP A 271 -15.94 -11.76 -8.23
N ALA A 272 -15.67 -11.24 -9.43
CA ALA A 272 -15.91 -11.93 -10.67
C ALA A 272 -14.91 -13.08 -10.91
N ALA A 273 -13.65 -12.91 -10.50
CA ALA A 273 -12.61 -13.92 -10.66
C ALA A 273 -12.65 -15.03 -9.61
N ASN A 274 -13.26 -14.78 -8.46
CA ASN A 274 -13.28 -15.72 -7.34
C ASN A 274 -14.16 -16.94 -7.61
N ASP A 275 -13.56 -18.12 -7.48
CA ASP A 275 -14.15 -19.42 -7.79
C ASP A 275 -13.83 -20.40 -6.65
N PRO A 276 -14.62 -20.40 -5.55
CA PRO A 276 -14.32 -21.18 -4.35
C PRO A 276 -14.09 -22.67 -4.65
N GLY A 277 -13.02 -23.23 -4.10
CA GLY A 277 -12.57 -24.60 -4.39
C GLY A 277 -11.67 -24.72 -5.63
N THR A 278 -11.42 -23.63 -6.37
CA THR A 278 -10.56 -23.64 -7.56
C THR A 278 -9.62 -22.44 -7.64
N PHE A 279 -10.06 -21.22 -7.31
CA PHE A 279 -9.22 -20.03 -7.28
C PHE A 279 -9.78 -18.96 -6.34
N VAL A 280 -8.96 -18.44 -5.44
CA VAL A 280 -9.35 -17.39 -4.49
C VAL A 280 -8.77 -16.04 -4.92
N ALA A 281 -9.64 -15.13 -5.35
CA ALA A 281 -9.26 -13.77 -5.70
C ALA A 281 -9.46 -12.84 -4.49
N LEU A 282 -8.39 -12.22 -4.02
CA LEU A 282 -8.38 -11.25 -2.92
C LEU A 282 -8.11 -9.85 -3.45
N ARG A 283 -8.62 -8.84 -2.74
CA ARG A 283 -8.38 -7.45 -3.10
C ARG A 283 -8.02 -6.63 -1.87
N GLY A 284 -6.95 -5.87 -2.02
CA GLY A 284 -6.46 -4.91 -1.06
C GLY A 284 -6.04 -3.62 -1.75
N PHE A 285 -5.13 -2.92 -1.11
CA PHE A 285 -4.41 -1.76 -1.64
C PHE A 285 -3.02 -1.74 -1.00
N GLU A 286 -2.02 -1.18 -1.66
CA GLU A 286 -0.77 -0.78 -1.02
C GLU A 286 -0.91 0.64 -0.49
N TYR A 287 -0.77 0.84 0.82
CA TYR A 287 -0.55 2.16 1.39
C TYR A 287 0.90 2.54 1.14
N SER A 288 1.15 3.52 0.28
CA SER A 288 2.49 3.80 -0.24
C SER A 288 2.99 5.14 0.28
N ASN A 289 3.62 5.10 1.45
CA ASN A 289 4.15 6.30 2.10
C ASN A 289 5.66 6.44 1.86
N PRO A 290 6.10 7.48 1.13
CA PRO A 290 7.50 7.66 0.75
C PRO A 290 8.43 8.03 1.93
N LEU A 291 7.88 8.23 3.12
CA LEU A 291 8.62 8.51 4.35
C LEU A 291 8.59 7.34 5.34
N HIS A 292 7.58 6.49 5.26
CA HIS A 292 7.29 5.52 6.30
C HIS A 292 7.24 4.09 5.78
N GLY A 293 7.51 3.85 4.51
CA GLY A 293 7.45 2.53 3.90
C GLY A 293 6.05 2.18 3.42
N HIS A 294 5.95 1.04 2.76
CA HIS A 294 4.70 0.59 2.17
C HIS A 294 4.06 -0.58 2.91
N SER A 295 2.73 -0.64 2.90
CA SER A 295 1.99 -1.75 3.50
C SER A 295 0.81 -2.13 2.64
N VAL A 296 0.77 -3.37 2.15
CA VAL A 296 -0.47 -3.88 1.59
C VAL A 296 -1.48 -4.13 2.70
N VAL A 297 -2.74 -3.79 2.44
CA VAL A 297 -3.85 -3.94 3.37
C VAL A 297 -5.01 -4.67 2.71
N PHE A 298 -5.46 -5.75 3.34
CA PHE A 298 -6.58 -6.58 2.88
C PHE A 298 -7.69 -6.65 3.92
N ASN A 299 -8.83 -7.20 3.50
CA ASN A 299 -10.01 -7.43 4.33
C ASN A 299 -10.58 -6.15 4.98
N THR A 300 -10.62 -5.08 4.21
CA THR A 300 -11.17 -3.78 4.62
C THR A 300 -12.30 -3.33 3.69
N PRO A 301 -13.34 -2.64 4.22
CA PRO A 301 -14.42 -2.12 3.38
C PRO A 301 -14.00 -0.85 2.60
N ARG A 302 -12.97 -0.16 3.07
CA ARG A 302 -12.45 1.11 2.53
C ARG A 302 -10.92 1.07 2.50
N PHE A 303 -10.33 1.91 1.67
CA PHE A 303 -8.88 2.14 1.63
C PHE A 303 -8.50 3.46 2.31
N ILE A 304 -7.20 3.69 2.48
CA ILE A 304 -6.63 4.99 2.86
C ILE A 304 -5.28 5.17 2.16
N SER A 305 -5.02 6.39 1.69
CA SER A 305 -3.74 6.79 1.10
C SER A 305 -2.87 7.56 2.11
N ALA A 306 -1.60 7.76 1.78
CA ALA A 306 -0.66 8.60 2.50
C ALA A 306 -1.12 10.07 2.60
N PHE A 307 -2.02 10.54 1.72
CA PHE A 307 -2.64 11.85 1.89
C PHE A 307 -3.64 11.87 3.07
N GLY A 308 -4.42 10.79 3.23
CA GLY A 308 -5.39 10.66 4.33
C GLY A 308 -4.77 10.24 5.67
N ALA A 309 -3.63 9.58 5.62
CA ALA A 309 -2.85 9.19 6.79
C ALA A 309 -1.36 9.48 6.54
N PRO A 310 -0.91 10.74 6.66
CA PRO A 310 0.46 11.13 6.30
C PRO A 310 1.54 10.59 7.24
N THR A 311 1.15 10.13 8.43
CA THR A 311 2.06 9.57 9.43
C THR A 311 1.74 8.10 9.66
N LEU A 312 2.74 7.30 10.04
CA LEU A 312 2.52 5.90 10.43
C LEU A 312 1.48 5.79 11.56
N ARG A 313 1.48 6.78 12.44
CA ARG A 313 0.55 6.88 13.56
C ARG A 313 -0.91 7.10 13.12
N SER A 314 -1.15 7.97 12.15
CA SER A 314 -2.48 8.15 11.56
C SER A 314 -2.92 6.89 10.80
N PHE A 315 -1.99 6.20 10.15
CA PHE A 315 -2.28 4.95 9.44
C PHE A 315 -2.68 3.83 10.41
N TYR A 316 -1.92 3.62 11.48
CA TYR A 316 -2.25 2.64 12.53
C TYR A 316 -3.57 2.95 13.24
N ARG A 317 -3.92 4.23 13.42
CA ARG A 317 -5.24 4.60 13.94
C ARG A 317 -6.35 4.17 12.99
N TRP A 318 -6.21 4.50 11.70
CA TRP A 318 -7.18 4.09 10.70
C TRP A 318 -7.32 2.57 10.61
N LEU A 319 -6.19 1.86 10.65
CA LEU A 319 -6.13 0.40 10.57
C LEU A 319 -6.91 -0.23 11.71
N ARG A 320 -6.71 0.22 12.96
CA ARG A 320 -7.45 -0.26 14.14
C ARG A 320 -8.98 -0.14 14.05
N ASP A 321 -9.47 0.81 13.25
CA ASP A 321 -10.91 1.00 13.04
C ASP A 321 -11.46 0.04 11.96
N GLN A 322 -10.63 -0.86 11.42
CA GLN A 322 -10.99 -1.84 10.39
C GLN A 322 -11.02 -3.26 11.00
N GLU A 323 -12.21 -3.76 11.34
CA GLU A 323 -12.37 -5.11 11.88
C GLU A 323 -11.87 -6.17 10.89
N GLY A 324 -10.99 -7.06 11.36
CA GLY A 324 -10.44 -8.17 10.56
C GLY A 324 -9.39 -7.77 9.52
N ALA A 325 -8.95 -6.51 9.49
CA ALA A 325 -7.96 -6.08 8.50
C ALA A 325 -6.62 -6.79 8.70
N ILE A 326 -5.97 -7.02 7.56
CA ILE A 326 -4.65 -7.63 7.46
C ILE A 326 -3.73 -6.60 6.83
N ALA A 327 -2.55 -6.41 7.40
CA ALA A 327 -1.50 -5.53 6.90
C ALA A 327 -0.13 -6.23 6.93
N THR A 328 0.82 -5.73 6.14
CA THR A 328 2.19 -6.25 6.08
C THR A 328 3.23 -5.14 6.01
N PHE A 329 4.46 -5.44 6.41
CA PHE A 329 5.62 -4.60 6.11
C PHE A 329 6.15 -4.96 4.73
N ASN A 330 5.87 -4.15 3.72
CA ASN A 330 6.30 -4.41 2.36
C ASN A 330 7.72 -3.89 2.12
N HIS A 331 8.49 -4.68 1.36
CA HIS A 331 9.86 -4.42 0.89
C HIS A 331 10.72 -3.46 1.76
N PRO A 332 10.91 -3.75 3.06
CA PRO A 332 11.63 -2.85 3.96
C PRO A 332 13.07 -2.61 3.47
N GLY A 333 13.52 -1.38 3.65
CA GLY A 333 14.79 -0.84 3.21
C GLY A 333 14.70 -0.01 1.92
N GLU A 334 13.59 -0.05 1.19
CA GLU A 334 13.43 0.69 -0.07
C GLU A 334 13.12 2.17 0.15
N TYR A 335 12.39 2.51 1.22
CA TYR A 335 11.88 3.88 1.46
C TYR A 335 12.46 4.53 2.72
N ASP A 336 13.70 4.18 3.10
CA ASP A 336 14.37 4.69 4.30
C ASP A 336 15.25 5.94 4.08
N LEU A 337 14.77 6.87 3.26
CA LEU A 337 15.56 8.06 2.87
C LEU A 337 15.95 8.96 4.06
N PHE A 338 15.18 8.93 5.15
CA PHE A 338 15.44 9.76 6.34
C PHE A 338 15.66 8.94 7.63
N GLY A 339 15.83 7.61 7.58
CA GLY A 339 15.97 6.79 8.80
C GLY A 339 14.65 6.74 9.58
N ASN A 340 13.55 6.57 8.86
CA ASN A 340 12.18 6.66 9.35
C ASN A 340 11.20 5.65 8.77
N GLU A 341 11.66 4.76 7.89
CA GLU A 341 10.81 3.73 7.31
C GLU A 341 10.28 2.78 8.40
N PHE A 342 8.96 2.65 8.45
CA PHE A 342 8.16 2.07 9.54
C PHE A 342 8.74 2.29 10.94
N TYR A 343 9.35 3.48 11.11
CA TYR A 343 10.27 3.89 12.18
C TYR A 343 11.00 2.72 12.86
N HIS A 344 11.58 1.87 12.01
CA HIS A 344 12.38 0.67 12.28
C HIS A 344 11.72 -0.31 13.25
N PHE A 345 10.47 -0.65 12.97
CA PHE A 345 9.70 -1.65 13.70
C PHE A 345 9.46 -1.35 15.17
N ALA A 346 9.48 -0.08 15.60
CA ALA A 346 8.96 0.29 16.92
C ALA A 346 7.62 -0.42 17.16
N TYR A 347 7.47 -1.08 18.31
CA TYR A 347 6.35 -1.99 18.53
C TYR A 347 5.06 -1.28 18.92
N TYR A 348 3.96 -1.64 18.25
CA TYR A 348 2.64 -1.09 18.50
C TYR A 348 1.61 -2.21 18.76
N PRO A 349 1.34 -2.56 20.03
CA PRO A 349 0.56 -3.75 20.39
C PRO A 349 -0.89 -3.74 19.87
N LYS A 350 -1.47 -2.57 19.59
CA LYS A 350 -2.85 -2.46 19.09
C LYS A 350 -3.02 -2.80 17.62
N VAL A 351 -1.94 -2.81 16.84
CA VAL A 351 -1.96 -3.18 15.42
C VAL A 351 -1.22 -4.48 15.15
N ASP A 352 -0.49 -5.01 16.13
CA ASP A 352 0.21 -6.30 16.06
C ASP A 352 -0.70 -7.47 15.61
N PRO A 353 -1.97 -7.62 16.07
CA PRO A 353 -2.84 -8.67 15.53
C PRO A 353 -3.16 -8.53 14.04
N MET A 354 -3.02 -7.31 13.47
CA MET A 354 -3.39 -6.95 12.11
C MET A 354 -2.19 -7.00 11.17
N TYR A 355 -0.99 -6.67 11.66
CA TYR A 355 0.25 -6.89 10.93
C TYR A 355 0.63 -8.37 10.97
N ILE A 356 0.60 -9.03 9.83
CA ILE A 356 0.80 -10.48 9.76
C ILE A 356 2.16 -10.86 9.23
N GLY A 357 2.84 -10.01 8.47
CA GLY A 357 4.02 -10.44 7.74
C GLY A 357 4.94 -9.34 7.29
N GLN A 358 6.14 -9.75 6.91
CA GLN A 358 7.14 -8.90 6.28
C GLN A 358 7.54 -9.49 4.92
N GLU A 359 7.50 -8.65 3.89
CA GLU A 359 7.82 -9.00 2.51
C GLU A 359 9.29 -8.80 2.23
N ARG A 360 9.99 -9.88 1.84
CA ARG A 360 11.18 -9.90 0.97
C ARG A 360 11.88 -11.22 1.21
N LEU A 361 11.78 -12.09 0.22
CA LEU A 361 12.73 -13.17 0.00
C LEU A 361 13.38 -12.92 -1.36
N GLN A 362 14.66 -12.57 -1.40
CA GLN A 362 15.37 -12.42 -2.66
C GLN A 362 16.16 -13.70 -2.94
N ALA A 363 15.90 -14.34 -4.08
CA ALA A 363 16.68 -15.47 -4.57
C ALA A 363 18.08 -15.02 -5.03
N GLY A 364 19.11 -15.83 -4.76
CA GLY A 364 20.46 -15.64 -5.33
C GLY A 364 21.60 -15.39 -4.33
N HIS A 365 21.30 -15.26 -3.04
CA HIS A 365 22.26 -15.31 -1.94
C HIS A 365 21.57 -16.03 -0.78
N ASP A 366 22.22 -17.02 -0.15
CA ASP A 366 21.70 -17.84 0.98
C ASP A 366 20.52 -17.15 1.70
N PHE A 367 19.29 -17.69 1.63
CA PHE A 367 18.06 -17.12 2.23
C PHE A 367 18.40 -16.39 3.52
N PRO A 368 18.20 -15.09 3.57
CA PRO A 368 19.07 -14.39 4.46
C PRO A 368 18.27 -14.06 5.70
N VAL A 369 18.72 -14.67 6.77
CA VAL A 369 19.17 -13.96 8.00
C VAL A 369 19.95 -12.63 7.71
N TYR A 370 20.10 -12.19 6.45
CA TYR A 370 21.03 -11.19 5.90
C TYR A 370 20.43 -10.27 4.81
N ALA A 371 19.11 -10.14 4.63
CA ALA A 371 18.63 -8.85 4.14
C ALA A 371 18.95 -7.92 5.30
N ILE A 372 20.18 -7.39 5.29
CA ILE A 372 20.77 -6.72 6.44
C ILE A 372 19.78 -5.63 6.80
N GLY A 373 19.14 -5.81 7.95
CA GLY A 373 18.13 -4.92 8.46
C GLY A 373 18.71 -3.54 8.70
N TYR A 374 17.89 -2.62 9.17
CA TYR A 374 18.29 -1.23 9.35
C TYR A 374 19.51 -1.10 10.27
N GLY A 375 19.66 -2.00 11.25
CA GLY A 375 20.75 -2.03 12.22
C GLY A 375 22.05 -2.66 11.74
N GLY A 376 22.09 -3.32 10.58
CA GLY A 376 23.34 -3.87 10.05
C GLY A 376 23.70 -5.29 10.51
N GLU A 377 22.98 -5.87 11.46
CA GLU A 377 23.41 -7.08 12.19
C GLU A 377 22.55 -8.33 11.93
N ILE A 378 21.26 -8.15 11.68
CA ILE A 378 20.25 -9.22 11.55
C ILE A 378 19.25 -8.85 10.46
N SER A 379 18.36 -9.77 10.08
CA SER A 379 17.35 -9.52 9.04
C SER A 379 16.27 -8.51 9.49
N TYR A 380 15.59 -7.86 8.54
CA TYR A 380 14.40 -7.03 8.83
C TYR A 380 13.33 -7.80 9.62
N LEU A 381 13.07 -9.06 9.25
CA LEU A 381 12.14 -9.93 9.98
C LEU A 381 12.59 -10.10 11.43
N ASP A 382 13.87 -10.43 11.66
CA ASP A 382 14.42 -10.60 13.00
C ASP A 382 14.39 -9.29 13.81
N GLU A 383 14.56 -8.13 13.18
CA GLU A 383 14.45 -6.82 13.84
C GLU A 383 13.02 -6.58 14.33
N ALA A 384 12.03 -6.87 13.49
CA ALA A 384 10.62 -6.78 13.86
C ALA A 384 10.25 -7.78 14.96
N LEU A 385 10.68 -9.03 14.85
CA LEU A 385 10.45 -10.07 15.86
C LEU A 385 11.10 -9.70 17.20
N ARG A 386 12.33 -9.14 17.19
CA ARG A 386 13.00 -8.65 18.41
C ARG A 386 12.31 -7.42 19.01
N ALA A 387 11.69 -6.58 18.19
CA ALA A 387 10.93 -5.44 18.69
C ALA A 387 9.62 -5.86 19.37
N GLY A 388 9.13 -7.06 19.10
CA GLY A 388 7.96 -7.67 19.75
C GLY A 388 6.80 -7.97 18.80
N TRP A 389 6.96 -7.77 17.49
CA TRP A 389 5.94 -8.09 16.51
C TRP A 389 5.72 -9.60 16.36
N HIS A 390 4.48 -9.99 16.13
CA HIS A 390 4.09 -11.37 15.82
C HIS A 390 3.78 -11.46 14.32
N ILE A 391 4.82 -11.57 13.50
CA ILE A 391 4.74 -11.61 12.04
C ILE A 391 5.48 -12.81 11.46
N GLY A 392 5.10 -13.22 10.25
CA GLY A 392 5.74 -14.28 9.48
C GLY A 392 6.45 -13.78 8.21
N PRO A 393 7.34 -14.58 7.62
CA PRO A 393 7.92 -14.28 6.31
C PRO A 393 6.87 -14.51 5.22
N PHE A 394 6.82 -13.63 4.22
CA PHE A 394 6.13 -13.93 2.97
C PHE A 394 6.91 -13.37 1.77
N THR A 395 6.58 -13.87 0.59
CA THR A 395 7.11 -13.41 -0.69
C THR A 395 5.95 -12.96 -1.57
N ALA A 396 6.23 -11.93 -2.37
CA ALA A 396 5.39 -11.50 -3.46
C ALA A 396 6.28 -10.88 -4.55
N GLN A 397 5.69 -10.57 -5.70
CA GLN A 397 6.43 -10.16 -6.89
C GLN A 397 6.41 -8.65 -7.14
N ASP A 398 5.57 -7.90 -6.39
CA ASP A 398 5.39 -6.47 -6.57
C ASP A 398 5.25 -6.09 -8.06
N ASN A 399 4.37 -6.83 -8.75
CA ASN A 399 4.30 -6.78 -10.20
C ASN A 399 3.87 -5.38 -10.68
N HIS A 400 4.76 -4.67 -11.37
CA HIS A 400 4.43 -3.42 -12.07
C HIS A 400 4.21 -3.62 -13.57
N SER A 401 4.44 -4.82 -14.09
CA SER A 401 4.10 -5.24 -15.44
C SER A 401 3.38 -6.59 -15.39
N ASN A 402 2.79 -7.00 -16.51
CA ASN A 402 2.25 -8.35 -16.65
C ASN A 402 3.31 -9.42 -16.27
N GLY A 403 2.84 -10.58 -15.82
CA GLY A 403 3.69 -11.68 -15.33
C GLY A 403 3.34 -12.16 -13.92
N TRP A 404 2.11 -11.94 -13.46
CA TRP A 404 1.62 -12.33 -12.14
C TRP A 404 1.72 -13.85 -11.94
N GLY A 405 2.64 -14.32 -11.09
CA GLY A 405 2.90 -15.75 -10.90
C GLY A 405 4.05 -16.32 -11.74
N THR A 406 4.66 -15.53 -12.62
CA THR A 406 5.66 -16.05 -13.58
C THR A 406 6.97 -15.24 -13.63
N ASN A 407 7.09 -14.16 -12.84
CA ASN A 407 8.33 -13.38 -12.80
C ASN A 407 9.46 -14.10 -12.06
N ASP A 408 9.11 -14.96 -11.11
CA ASP A 408 10.01 -15.81 -10.35
C ASP A 408 9.30 -17.06 -9.82
N ASP A 409 10.09 -17.95 -9.21
CA ASP A 409 9.65 -19.21 -8.63
C ASP A 409 9.21 -19.05 -7.17
N ASN A 410 9.32 -17.85 -6.58
CA ASN A 410 8.97 -17.64 -5.19
C ASN A 410 7.48 -17.85 -4.94
N ARG A 411 7.07 -18.39 -3.78
CA ARG A 411 5.67 -18.56 -3.40
C ARG A 411 5.42 -18.33 -1.92
N THR A 412 4.28 -17.75 -1.59
CA THR A 412 3.74 -17.81 -0.23
C THR A 412 2.76 -18.97 -0.14
N GLY A 413 3.12 -19.99 0.63
CA GLY A 413 2.26 -21.14 0.91
C GLY A 413 1.42 -20.90 2.15
N VAL A 414 0.10 -21.04 2.05
CA VAL A 414 -0.86 -20.82 3.14
C VAL A 414 -1.48 -22.16 3.54
N LEU A 415 -1.50 -22.45 4.84
CA LEU A 415 -2.11 -23.65 5.43
C LEU A 415 -3.58 -23.34 5.81
N ALA A 416 -4.50 -23.71 4.93
CA ALA A 416 -5.93 -23.47 5.09
C ALA A 416 -6.74 -24.78 5.08
N THR A 417 -7.94 -24.74 5.67
CA THR A 417 -8.82 -25.92 5.74
C THR A 417 -9.48 -26.25 4.39
N GLU A 418 -9.60 -25.25 3.52
CA GLU A 418 -10.19 -25.35 2.18
C GLU A 418 -9.80 -24.12 1.34
N LEU A 419 -9.94 -24.22 0.02
CA LEU A 419 -9.67 -23.12 -0.91
C LEU A 419 -10.87 -22.16 -1.01
N THR A 420 -11.15 -21.43 0.06
CA THR A 420 -12.20 -20.38 0.10
C THR A 420 -11.61 -19.07 0.61
N ARG A 421 -12.22 -17.93 0.25
CA ARG A 421 -11.77 -16.61 0.73
C ARG A 421 -11.67 -16.56 2.25
N ASP A 422 -12.68 -17.07 2.94
CA ASP A 422 -12.75 -17.04 4.40
C ASP A 422 -11.63 -17.89 5.01
N ALA A 423 -11.37 -19.09 4.47
CA ALA A 423 -10.31 -19.97 4.97
C ALA A 423 -8.90 -19.45 4.66
N ILE A 424 -8.67 -18.86 3.47
CA ILE A 424 -7.40 -18.24 3.11
C ILE A 424 -7.13 -17.00 3.98
N ILE A 425 -8.12 -16.12 4.16
CA ILE A 425 -8.01 -14.95 5.04
C ILE A 425 -7.80 -15.39 6.49
N ASP A 426 -8.51 -16.41 6.98
CA ASP A 426 -8.31 -16.95 8.34
C ASP A 426 -6.87 -17.44 8.53
N ALA A 427 -6.35 -18.23 7.59
CA ALA A 427 -4.97 -18.73 7.64
C ALA A 427 -3.93 -17.61 7.61
N ILE A 428 -4.09 -16.63 6.73
CA ILE A 428 -3.20 -15.46 6.67
C ILE A 428 -3.27 -14.65 7.96
N SER A 429 -4.47 -14.37 8.47
CA SER A 429 -4.68 -13.59 9.70
C SER A 429 -4.02 -14.23 10.94
N LYS A 430 -3.87 -15.56 10.91
CA LYS A 430 -3.25 -16.36 11.97
C LYS A 430 -1.82 -16.77 11.67
N ARG A 431 -1.20 -16.21 10.63
CA ARG A 431 0.19 -16.51 10.25
C ARG A 431 0.45 -18.00 9.96
N ARG A 432 -0.58 -18.71 9.50
CA ARG A 432 -0.43 -20.08 8.98
C ARG A 432 0.07 -20.04 7.54
N PHE A 433 1.27 -19.50 7.37
CA PHE A 433 1.92 -19.42 6.08
C PHE A 433 3.43 -19.50 6.20
N PHE A 434 4.06 -19.86 5.10
CA PHE A 434 5.50 -19.88 4.92
C PHE A 434 5.85 -19.22 3.59
N ALA A 435 7.12 -18.87 3.47
CA ALA A 435 7.67 -18.22 2.31
C ALA A 435 8.68 -19.18 1.66
N SER A 436 8.59 -19.36 0.33
CA SER A 436 9.38 -20.33 -0.44
C SER A 436 10.03 -19.64 -1.65
N THR A 437 11.23 -20.06 -2.04
CA THR A 437 11.81 -19.72 -3.36
C THR A 437 11.54 -20.79 -4.42
N ASP A 438 10.78 -21.83 -4.07
CA ASP A 438 10.28 -22.83 -5.02
C ASP A 438 8.74 -22.78 -5.11
N THR A 439 8.24 -23.08 -6.31
CA THR A 439 6.84 -23.11 -6.72
C THR A 439 6.01 -24.22 -6.07
N ASN A 440 6.65 -25.28 -5.58
CA ASN A 440 6.00 -26.53 -5.21
C ASN A 440 6.48 -27.14 -3.88
N MET A 441 7.40 -26.47 -3.17
CA MET A 441 7.85 -26.87 -1.82
C MET A 441 6.75 -26.66 -0.78
N GLU A 442 6.52 -27.70 0.02
CA GLU A 442 5.60 -27.75 1.14
C GLU A 442 6.33 -27.71 2.49
N LEU A 443 5.78 -26.96 3.44
CA LEU A 443 6.31 -26.87 4.80
C LEU A 443 5.21 -26.92 5.85
N SER A 444 5.39 -27.78 6.85
CA SER A 444 4.62 -27.86 8.09
C SER A 444 5.58 -27.74 9.27
N PHE A 445 5.31 -26.83 10.20
CA PHE A 445 6.16 -26.57 11.36
C PHE A 445 5.31 -26.50 12.62
N LYS A 446 5.45 -27.50 13.49
CA LYS A 446 4.61 -27.62 14.68
C LYS A 446 5.41 -27.60 15.97
N VAL A 447 4.81 -27.02 17.01
CA VAL A 447 5.23 -27.13 18.42
C VAL A 447 4.06 -27.69 19.22
N ASN A 448 4.24 -28.80 19.92
CA ASN A 448 3.20 -29.49 20.68
C ASN A 448 1.93 -29.80 19.85
N GLY A 449 2.10 -30.02 18.53
CA GLY A 449 1.02 -30.29 17.59
C GLY A 449 0.28 -29.05 17.06
N TYR A 450 0.63 -27.84 17.52
CA TYR A 450 0.11 -26.56 17.00
C TYR A 450 0.93 -26.11 15.80
N GLU A 451 0.29 -25.67 14.71
CA GLU A 451 0.97 -25.21 13.48
C GLU A 451 1.63 -23.84 13.60
N MET A 452 2.51 -23.54 12.65
CA MET A 452 3.13 -22.22 12.44
C MET A 452 2.11 -21.09 12.54
N GLY A 453 2.49 -19.97 13.12
CA GLY A 453 1.58 -18.86 13.42
C GLY A 453 0.88 -18.95 14.78
N SER A 454 0.92 -20.12 15.43
CA SER A 454 0.27 -20.34 16.73
C SER A 454 1.04 -19.76 17.91
N VAL A 455 0.33 -19.70 19.05
CA VAL A 455 0.91 -19.46 20.36
C VAL A 455 0.75 -20.69 21.26
N VAL A 456 1.83 -21.08 21.92
CA VAL A 456 1.92 -22.30 22.74
C VAL A 456 2.43 -21.94 24.14
N GLU A 457 2.01 -22.72 25.14
CA GLU A 457 2.51 -22.57 26.52
C GLU A 457 4.00 -22.91 26.60
N ALA A 458 4.74 -22.12 27.36
CA ALA A 458 6.14 -22.35 27.66
C ALA A 458 6.33 -23.61 28.54
N GLY A 459 7.53 -24.18 28.53
CA GLY A 459 7.88 -25.40 29.29
C GLY A 459 8.57 -26.45 28.41
N ASP A 460 8.23 -27.71 28.65
CA ASP A 460 8.67 -28.81 27.80
C ASP A 460 7.90 -28.79 26.48
N ILE A 461 8.62 -28.77 25.36
CA ILE A 461 8.03 -28.69 24.03
C ILE A 461 8.56 -29.80 23.12
N HIS A 462 7.68 -30.27 22.24
CA HIS A 462 7.98 -31.16 21.13
C HIS A 462 7.85 -30.39 19.81
N ILE A 463 8.94 -30.29 19.06
CA ILE A 463 8.98 -29.67 17.74
C ILE A 463 8.93 -30.77 16.68
N SER A 464 8.12 -30.57 15.64
CA SER A 464 8.12 -31.40 14.44
C SER A 464 8.09 -30.55 13.17
N VAL A 465 9.00 -30.83 12.25
CA VAL A 465 9.07 -30.21 10.92
C VAL A 465 8.82 -31.30 9.89
N ARG A 466 7.86 -31.07 8.99
CA ARG A 466 7.72 -31.87 7.77
C ARG A 466 7.91 -30.95 6.57
N ALA A 467 8.77 -31.37 5.67
CA ALA A 467 8.98 -30.68 4.40
C ALA A 467 8.93 -31.68 3.27
N SER A 468 8.29 -31.30 2.18
CA SER A 468 8.19 -32.11 0.98
C SER A 468 8.28 -31.24 -0.24
N ASP A 469 8.69 -31.85 -1.34
CA ASP A 469 8.67 -31.22 -2.63
C ASP A 469 7.85 -32.05 -3.63
N ARG A 470 6.92 -31.39 -4.33
CA ARG A 470 6.03 -32.07 -5.30
C ARG A 470 6.63 -32.20 -6.70
N GLY A 471 7.68 -31.46 -7.03
CA GLY A 471 8.47 -31.55 -8.27
C GLY A 471 9.49 -32.69 -8.25
N GLY A 472 9.89 -33.13 -7.06
CA GLY A 472 10.82 -34.23 -6.84
C GLY A 472 12.23 -33.78 -6.47
N GLU A 473 12.41 -32.51 -6.15
CA GLU A 473 13.64 -31.95 -5.59
C GLU A 473 13.92 -32.57 -4.20
N GLU A 474 15.19 -32.90 -3.92
CA GLU A 474 15.56 -33.46 -2.62
C GLU A 474 15.77 -32.36 -1.58
N ILE A 475 15.19 -32.53 -0.39
CA ILE A 475 15.51 -31.69 0.77
C ILE A 475 16.88 -32.08 1.31
N SER A 476 17.76 -31.09 1.52
CA SER A 476 19.15 -31.27 1.96
C SER A 476 19.38 -30.91 3.43
N SER A 477 18.62 -29.96 3.97
CA SER A 477 18.77 -29.55 5.38
C SER A 477 17.49 -28.99 5.99
N VAL A 478 17.33 -29.24 7.30
CA VAL A 478 16.35 -28.60 8.16
C VAL A 478 17.07 -27.91 9.31
N ARG A 479 16.79 -26.63 9.53
CA ARG A 479 17.31 -25.81 10.63
C ARG A 479 16.14 -25.29 11.47
N ILE A 480 16.30 -25.30 12.78
CA ILE A 480 15.32 -24.77 13.74
C ILE A 480 15.99 -23.67 14.53
N PHE A 481 15.36 -22.51 14.59
CA PHE A 481 15.82 -21.34 15.31
C PHE A 481 14.95 -21.07 16.52
N ARG A 482 15.55 -20.50 17.57
CA ARG A 482 14.87 -19.96 18.75
C ARG A 482 15.25 -18.50 18.88
N GLY A 483 14.29 -17.59 18.69
CA GLY A 483 14.65 -16.21 18.36
C GLY A 483 15.54 -16.24 17.11
N ILE A 484 16.75 -15.70 17.23
CA ILE A 484 17.75 -15.73 16.14
C ILE A 484 18.82 -16.82 16.32
N ASP A 485 18.76 -17.58 17.42
CA ASP A 485 19.78 -18.58 17.73
C ASP A 485 19.44 -19.91 17.04
N LEU A 486 20.37 -20.44 16.23
CA LEU A 486 20.26 -21.79 15.70
C LEU A 486 20.32 -22.80 16.84
N VAL A 487 19.23 -23.56 17.06
CA VAL A 487 19.15 -24.56 18.15
C VAL A 487 19.25 -25.99 17.65
N HIS A 488 18.95 -26.23 16.37
CA HIS A 488 19.09 -27.54 15.73
C HIS A 488 19.35 -27.38 14.24
N GLU A 489 20.21 -28.24 13.71
CA GLU A 489 20.49 -28.37 12.29
C GLU A 489 20.69 -29.86 11.97
N GLU A 490 19.98 -30.34 10.95
CA GLU A 490 20.03 -31.72 10.53
C GLU A 490 20.13 -31.80 9.00
N SER A 491 21.15 -32.52 8.52
CA SER A 491 21.22 -32.90 7.11
C SER A 491 20.27 -34.05 6.85
N VAL A 492 19.41 -33.88 5.85
CA VAL A 492 18.39 -34.85 5.44
C VAL A 492 18.58 -35.18 3.95
N SER A 493 17.89 -36.21 3.46
CA SER A 493 17.85 -36.55 2.04
C SER A 493 16.53 -37.25 1.74
N GLY A 494 15.92 -36.87 0.63
CA GLY A 494 14.60 -37.31 0.19
C GLY A 494 13.67 -36.15 -0.16
N THR A 495 12.61 -36.45 -0.88
CA THR A 495 11.60 -35.48 -1.35
C THR A 495 10.44 -35.29 -0.35
N ASP A 496 10.45 -36.04 0.77
CA ASP A 496 9.53 -35.92 1.90
C ASP A 496 10.33 -36.31 3.15
N VAL A 497 10.57 -35.34 4.02
CA VAL A 497 11.43 -35.48 5.20
C VAL A 497 10.66 -35.07 6.45
N TYR A 498 10.99 -35.73 7.57
CA TYR A 498 10.42 -35.46 8.88
C TYR A 498 11.54 -35.34 9.91
N VAL A 499 11.61 -34.21 10.59
CA VAL A 499 12.57 -33.91 11.66
C VAL A 499 11.80 -33.58 12.94
N SER A 500 12.23 -34.13 14.07
CA SER A 500 11.62 -33.85 15.37
C SER A 500 12.63 -33.62 16.46
N LEU A 501 12.31 -32.74 17.40
CA LEU A 501 13.20 -32.31 18.48
C LEU A 501 12.39 -32.07 19.77
N ASP A 502 12.83 -32.66 20.88
CA ASP A 502 12.29 -32.36 22.21
C ASP A 502 13.21 -31.36 22.92
N LEU A 503 12.64 -30.29 23.46
CA LEU A 503 13.35 -29.27 24.25
C LEU A 503 12.66 -29.07 25.59
N SER A 504 13.42 -29.16 26.68
CA SER A 504 12.91 -28.92 28.04
C SER A 504 13.10 -27.48 28.48
N ASP A 505 12.30 -27.05 29.48
CA ASP A 505 12.47 -25.78 30.21
C ASP A 505 12.49 -24.51 29.31
N GLN A 506 11.76 -24.52 28.20
CA GLN A 506 11.68 -23.34 27.33
C GLN A 506 10.90 -22.21 28.01
N GLN A 507 11.38 -20.98 27.84
CA GLN A 507 10.86 -19.80 28.51
C GLN A 507 9.81 -19.08 27.64
N ALA A 508 8.86 -18.41 28.28
CA ALA A 508 7.94 -17.50 27.61
C ALA A 508 8.68 -16.28 27.05
N GLY A 509 8.10 -15.63 26.03
CA GLY A 509 8.68 -14.45 25.38
C GLY A 509 9.75 -14.79 24.34
N THR A 510 9.83 -16.05 23.93
CA THR A 510 10.64 -16.50 22.77
C THR A 510 9.73 -17.08 21.70
N HIS A 511 10.29 -17.34 20.52
CA HIS A 511 9.60 -17.99 19.42
C HIS A 511 10.54 -18.95 18.71
N PHE A 512 9.96 -19.86 17.94
CA PHE A 512 10.69 -20.78 17.08
C PHE A 512 10.19 -20.69 15.65
N TYR A 513 11.08 -20.88 14.69
CA TYR A 513 10.72 -21.07 13.29
C TYR A 513 11.64 -22.10 12.64
N ALA A 514 11.16 -22.72 11.56
CA ALA A 514 11.91 -23.66 10.76
C ALA A 514 12.39 -23.03 9.46
N PHE A 515 13.54 -23.52 9.02
CA PHE A 515 14.17 -23.15 7.78
C PHE A 515 14.58 -24.43 7.03
N VAL A 516 14.20 -24.55 5.76
CA VAL A 516 14.44 -25.74 4.95
C VAL A 516 15.19 -25.35 3.69
N THR A 517 16.13 -26.20 3.27
CA THR A 517 16.88 -26.03 2.02
C THR A 517 16.82 -27.31 1.21
N GLU A 518 16.54 -27.19 -0.08
CA GLU A 518 16.70 -28.23 -1.10
C GLU A 518 18.15 -28.42 -1.50
N LEU A 519 18.40 -29.47 -2.27
CA LEU A 519 19.73 -29.81 -2.76
C LEU A 519 20.23 -28.86 -3.84
N ASP A 520 19.32 -28.29 -4.63
CA ASP A 520 19.62 -27.34 -5.71
C ASP A 520 19.65 -25.87 -5.25
N GLY A 521 19.26 -25.63 -3.99
CA GLY A 521 19.30 -24.32 -3.34
C GLY A 521 17.94 -23.66 -3.18
N GLY A 522 16.84 -24.28 -3.63
CA GLY A 522 15.49 -23.86 -3.24
C GLY A 522 15.30 -23.93 -1.73
N GLN A 523 14.48 -23.03 -1.17
CA GLN A 523 14.48 -22.75 0.26
C GLN A 523 13.07 -22.34 0.72
N ALA A 524 12.73 -22.68 1.97
CA ALA A 524 11.53 -22.16 2.62
C ALA A 524 11.74 -21.82 4.10
N MET A 525 10.96 -20.85 4.58
CA MET A 525 10.96 -20.39 5.96
C MET A 525 9.53 -20.33 6.50
N SER A 526 9.29 -20.98 7.65
CA SER A 526 7.97 -20.97 8.29
C SER A 526 7.69 -19.64 8.98
N SER A 527 6.41 -19.33 9.20
CA SER A 527 6.04 -18.38 10.26
C SER A 527 6.48 -18.90 11.63
N PRO A 528 6.76 -18.01 12.61
CA PRO A 528 7.12 -18.43 13.95
C PRO A 528 5.96 -19.07 14.73
N ILE A 529 6.31 -19.81 15.77
CA ILE A 529 5.42 -20.19 16.87
C ILE A 529 5.96 -19.53 18.15
N TRP A 530 5.12 -18.79 18.86
CA TRP A 530 5.52 -18.04 20.05
C TRP A 530 5.19 -18.79 21.34
N LEU A 531 6.09 -18.72 22.31
CA LEU A 531 5.88 -19.25 23.65
C LEU A 531 5.38 -18.17 24.61
N VAL A 532 4.29 -18.45 25.29
CA VAL A 532 3.70 -17.57 26.32
C VAL A 532 3.65 -18.24 27.69
N SER A 533 3.53 -17.44 28.74
CA SER A 533 3.21 -17.97 30.07
C SER A 533 1.82 -18.60 30.08
N GLU A 534 1.57 -19.50 31.03
CA GLU A 534 0.25 -20.11 31.28
C GLU A 534 -0.90 -19.10 31.32
#